data_AF-A0ABD5SRZ0-F1
#
_entry.id   AF-A0ABD5SRZ0-F1
#
_cell.length_a   1.000
_cell.length_b   1.000
_cell.length_c   1.000
_cell.angle_alpha   90.00
_cell.angle_beta   90.00
_cell.angle_gamma   90.00
#
_symmetry.space_group_name_H-M   'P 1'
#
loop_
_entity.id
_entity.type
_entity.pdbx_description
1 polymer ?
#
loop_
_entity_poly.entity_id
_entity_poly.type
_entity_poly.pdbx_seq_one_letter_code
_entity_poly.pdbx_strand_id
1 'polypeptide(L)' 'MAAVTIWNEFRHEREDDAVATVYPDGIHETIADALAGDHEVRTATLDEPDHGLTDDVLESTDVLL' A
#
# COMPACT_ATOMS: atom_id res chain seq x y z
N MET A 1 5.46 12.80 -12.71
CA MET A 1 5.14 12.09 -11.45
C MET A 1 3.69 11.71 -11.52
N ALA A 2 3.36 10.47 -11.22
CA ALA A 2 1.99 9.99 -11.12
C ALA A 2 1.62 9.85 -9.63
N ALA A 3 0.34 9.97 -9.31
CA ALA A 3 -0.22 9.63 -8.00
C ALA A 3 -0.52 8.12 -7.96
N VAL A 4 0.28 7.39 -7.18
CA VAL A 4 0.21 5.94 -7.06
C VAL A 4 -0.35 5.56 -5.70
N THR A 5 -1.42 4.77 -5.69
CA THR A 5 -1.93 4.14 -4.47
C THR A 5 -1.54 2.67 -4.50
N ILE A 6 -0.78 2.21 -3.50
CA ILE A 6 -0.42 0.80 -3.35
C ILE A 6 -1.34 0.20 -2.30
N TRP A 7 -2.17 -0.73 -2.72
CA TRP A 7 -3.11 -1.41 -1.85
C TRP A 7 -2.60 -2.80 -1.48
N ASN A 8 -2.67 -3.16 -0.21
CA ASN A 8 -2.31 -4.50 0.25
C ASN A 8 -3.27 -5.01 1.30
N GLU A 9 -3.57 -6.31 1.25
CA GLU A 9 -4.41 -6.94 2.27
C GLU A 9 -3.78 -6.84 3.67
N PHE A 10 -2.44 -6.90 3.74
CA PHE A 10 -1.64 -6.78 4.96
C PHE A 10 -2.04 -7.75 6.08
N ARG A 11 -2.54 -8.95 5.73
CA ARG A 11 -2.90 -10.01 6.69
C ARG A 11 -1.78 -11.00 6.90
N HIS A 12 -1.17 -11.49 5.82
CA HIS A 12 -0.10 -12.49 5.91
C HIS A 12 1.10 -11.98 6.71
N GLU A 13 1.48 -10.72 6.53
CA GLU A 13 2.59 -10.11 7.25
C GLU A 13 2.31 -9.93 8.75
N ARG A 14 1.04 -10.04 9.18
CA ARG A 14 0.62 -9.95 10.58
C ARG A 14 0.33 -11.31 11.23
N GLU A 15 0.05 -12.33 10.43
CA GLU A 15 -0.39 -13.65 10.89
C GLU A 15 0.67 -14.76 10.70
N ASP A 16 1.65 -14.56 9.80
CA ASP A 16 2.72 -15.53 9.51
C ASP A 16 4.11 -14.92 9.79
N ASP A 17 4.80 -15.47 10.81
CA ASP A 17 6.14 -15.03 11.22
C ASP A 17 7.18 -15.10 10.10
N ALA A 18 7.08 -16.09 9.20
CA ALA A 18 8.01 -16.24 8.09
C ALA A 18 7.82 -15.13 7.06
N VAL A 19 6.57 -14.68 6.84
CA VAL A 19 6.26 -13.56 5.96
C VAL A 19 6.67 -12.24 6.62
N ALA A 20 6.34 -12.04 7.89
CA ALA A 20 6.74 -10.86 8.67
C ALA A 20 8.27 -10.68 8.71
N THR A 21 9.02 -11.78 8.71
CA THR A 21 10.49 -11.74 8.64
C THR A 21 11.00 -11.12 7.33
N VAL A 22 10.26 -11.29 6.23
CA VAL A 22 10.63 -10.74 4.91
C VAL A 22 10.06 -9.32 4.73
N TYR A 23 8.81 -9.10 5.11
CA TYR A 23 8.09 -7.84 4.98
C TYR A 23 7.57 -7.38 6.35
N PRO A 24 8.45 -6.87 7.23
CA PRO A 24 8.08 -6.52 8.60
C PRO A 24 7.01 -5.43 8.69
N ASP A 25 7.04 -4.50 7.74
CA ASP A 25 6.10 -3.39 7.64
C ASP A 25 5.07 -3.61 6.51
N GLY A 26 5.07 -4.80 5.90
CA GLY A 26 4.21 -5.15 4.77
C GLY A 26 4.84 -4.92 3.39
N ILE A 27 4.35 -5.65 2.39
CA ILE A 27 4.91 -5.55 1.03
C ILE A 27 4.63 -4.18 0.39
N HIS A 28 3.50 -3.57 0.71
CA HIS A 28 3.09 -2.24 0.26
C HIS A 28 4.11 -1.16 0.64
N GLU A 29 4.63 -1.16 1.87
CA GLU A 29 5.66 -0.21 2.31
C GLU A 29 6.97 -0.42 1.54
N THR A 30 7.37 -1.66 1.29
CA THR A 30 8.57 -1.96 0.49
C THR A 30 8.45 -1.43 -0.95
N ILE A 31 7.27 -1.57 -1.56
CA ILE A 31 7.01 -1.03 -2.91
C ILE A 31 6.94 0.50 -2.85
N ALA A 32 6.35 1.08 -1.79
CA ALA A 32 6.23 2.52 -1.64
C ALA A 32 7.60 3.20 -1.55
N ASP A 33 8.49 2.67 -0.72
CA ASP A 33 9.87 3.14 -0.58
C ASP A 33 10.63 3.12 -1.91
N ALA A 34 10.39 2.10 -2.75
CA ALA A 34 11.03 1.98 -4.05
C ALA A 34 10.52 3.03 -5.07
N LEU A 35 9.29 3.53 -4.92
CA LEU A 35 8.64 4.44 -5.87
C LEU A 35 8.61 5.91 -5.41
N ALA A 36 8.77 6.18 -4.11
CA ALA A 36 8.62 7.52 -3.51
C ALA A 36 9.56 8.60 -4.07
N GLY A 37 10.65 8.22 -4.75
CA GLY A 37 11.58 9.15 -5.40
C GLY A 37 11.11 9.68 -6.77
N ASP A 38 10.21 8.94 -7.44
CA ASP A 38 9.79 9.23 -8.82
C ASP A 38 8.30 9.56 -8.93
N HIS A 39 7.50 9.24 -7.91
CA HIS A 39 6.05 9.32 -7.88
C HIS A 39 5.52 9.87 -6.54
N GLU A 40 4.30 10.37 -6.54
CA GLU A 40 3.57 10.66 -5.31
C GLU A 40 2.91 9.36 -4.86
N VAL A 41 3.37 8.80 -3.75
CA VAL A 41 2.96 7.46 -3.32
C VAL A 41 2.18 7.52 -2.02
N ARG A 42 1.09 6.76 -1.96
CA ARG A 42 0.36 6.44 -0.72
C ARG A 42 0.15 4.93 -0.61
N THR A 43 0.00 4.45 0.60
CA THR A 43 -0.40 3.07 0.88
C THR A 43 -1.82 3.02 1.46
N ALA A 44 -2.50 1.89 1.27
CA ALA A 44 -3.82 1.60 1.81
C ALA A 44 -3.94 0.10 2.11
N THR A 45 -4.67 -0.27 3.16
CA THR A 45 -4.82 -1.67 3.57
C THR A 45 -6.27 -2.12 3.78
N LEU A 46 -6.50 -3.45 3.74
CA LEU A 46 -7.85 -4.03 3.86
C LEU A 46 -8.59 -3.63 5.15
N ASP A 47 -7.86 -3.51 6.25
CA ASP A 47 -8.43 -3.25 7.57
C ASP A 47 -8.73 -1.77 7.84
N GLU A 48 -8.33 -0.86 6.93
CA GLU A 48 -8.70 0.54 7.00
C GLU A 48 -10.19 0.77 6.67
N PRO A 49 -10.79 1.87 7.15
CA PRO A 49 -12.13 2.28 6.70
C PRO A 49 -12.19 2.39 5.17
N ASP A 50 -13.23 1.82 4.57
CA ASP A 50 -13.38 1.70 3.11
C ASP A 50 -12.15 1.10 2.40
N HIS A 51 -11.40 0.25 3.12
CA HIS A 51 -10.14 -0.35 2.68
C HIS A 51 -9.07 0.69 2.30
N GLY A 52 -9.16 1.90 2.84
CA GLY A 52 -8.34 3.05 2.48
C GLY A 52 -8.65 3.62 1.09
N LEU A 53 -9.68 3.12 0.40
CA LEU A 53 -10.05 3.46 -0.98
C LEU A 53 -11.36 4.25 -1.05
N THR A 54 -11.42 5.39 -0.38
CA THR A 54 -12.55 6.32 -0.51
C THR A 54 -12.67 6.85 -1.95
N ASP A 55 -13.84 7.40 -2.31
CA ASP A 55 -14.06 8.01 -3.63
C ASP A 55 -13.00 9.09 -3.94
N ASP A 56 -12.70 9.97 -2.97
CA ASP A 56 -11.66 11.00 -3.11
C ASP A 56 -10.26 10.41 -3.32
N VAL A 57 -9.96 9.27 -2.67
CA VAL A 57 -8.70 8.56 -2.87
C VAL A 57 -8.62 8.02 -4.29
N LEU A 58 -9.68 7.36 -4.77
CA LEU A 58 -9.71 6.77 -6.10
C LEU A 58 -9.68 7.84 -7.22
N GLU A 59 -10.44 8.92 -7.07
CA GLU A 59 -10.47 10.04 -8.03
C GLU A 59 -9.11 10.74 -8.14
N SER A 60 -8.32 10.76 -7.07
CA SER A 60 -6.98 11.34 -7.04
C SER A 60 -5.86 10.34 -7.35
N THR A 61 -6.18 9.09 -7.69
CA THR A 61 -5.20 8.05 -8.00
C THR A 61 -5.05 7.89 -9.51
N ASP A 62 -3.85 8.10 -10.03
CA ASP A 62 -3.54 7.82 -11.43
C ASP A 62 -3.38 6.32 -11.68
N VAL A 63 -2.75 5.61 -10.73
CA VAL A 63 -2.49 4.17 -10.78
C VAL A 63 -2.74 3.53 -9.41
N LEU A 64 -3.62 2.54 -9.38
CA LEU A 64 -3.82 1.66 -8.23
C LEU A 64 -3.02 0.36 -8.46
N LEU A 65 -2.14 0.02 -7.52
CA LEU A 65 -1.27 -1.16 -7.52
C LEU A 65 -1.69 -2.15 -6.44
#